data_AF-A0A0U4UYB9-F1
#
_entry.id   AF-A0A0U4UYB9-F1
#
_cell.length_a   1.000
_cell.length_b   1.000
_cell.length_c   1.000
_cell.angle_alpha   90.00
_cell.angle_beta   90.00
_cell.angle_gamma   90.00
#
_symmetry.space_group_name_H-M   'P 1'
#
loop_
_entity.id
_entity.type
_entity.pdbx_description
1 polymer ?
#
loop_
_entity_poly.entity_id
_entity_poly.type
_entity_poly.pdbx_seq_one_letter_code
_entity_poly.pdbx_strand_id
1 'polypeptide(L)'
;MALDAVGDLLEVVGRFLFRTLNEVLIEFLCKGTGYLICKPFKSNVDPDGFSVFSVGFLFWLCAVILGFHVYEFIQIDKCLDAGGSFDYSNNRCIE
;
A
#
# COMPACT_ATOMS: atom_id res chain seq x y z
N MET A 1 37.92 3.98 4.19
CA MET A 1 37.68 3.45 5.56
C MET A 1 36.32 3.89 6.11
N ALA A 2 36.07 5.18 6.39
CA ALA A 2 34.77 5.60 6.95
C ALA A 2 33.60 5.46 5.95
N LEU A 3 33.83 5.76 4.66
CA LEU A 3 32.81 5.63 3.61
C LEU A 3 32.44 4.16 3.34
N ASP A 4 33.45 3.28 3.32
CA ASP A 4 33.26 1.83 3.12
C ASP A 4 32.47 1.21 4.28
N ALA A 5 32.79 1.59 5.52
CA ALA A 5 32.06 1.13 6.71
C ALA A 5 30.59 1.59 6.74
N VAL A 6 30.28 2.78 6.22
CA VAL A 6 28.89 3.27 6.10
C VAL A 6 28.15 2.49 5.01
N GLY A 7 28.81 2.17 3.89
CA GLY A 7 28.24 1.34 2.82
C GLY A 7 27.86 -0.05 3.31
N ASP A 8 28.78 -0.73 4.00
CA ASP A 8 28.54 -2.07 4.55
C ASP A 8 27.41 -2.08 5.59
N LEU A 9 27.36 -1.06 6.47
CA LEU A 9 26.29 -0.93 7.46
C LEU A 9 24.93 -0.72 6.77
N LEU A 10 24.88 0.11 5.72
CA LEU A 10 23.65 0.41 5.01
C LEU A 10 23.14 -0.81 4.23
N GLU A 11 24.03 -1.63 3.66
CA GLU A 11 23.64 -2.90 3.02
C GLU A 11 23.01 -3.86 4.04
N VAL A 12 23.64 -4.03 5.20
CA VAL A 12 23.14 -4.93 6.25
C VAL A 12 21.78 -4.46 6.77
N VAL A 13 21.66 -3.17 7.10
CA VAL A 13 20.41 -2.57 7.58
C VAL A 13 19.34 -2.64 6.49
N GLY A 14 19.68 -2.32 5.24
CA GLY A 14 18.75 -2.36 4.11
C GLY A 14 18.20 -3.76 3.87
N ARG A 15 19.04 -4.80 3.90
CA ARG A 15 18.59 -6.20 3.78
C ARG A 15 17.71 -6.62 4.94
N PHE A 16 18.06 -6.23 6.17
CA PHE A 16 17.27 -6.55 7.35
C PHE A 16 15.89 -5.90 7.25
N LEU A 17 15.83 -4.60 6.98
CA LEU A 17 14.58 -3.87 6.82
C LEU A 17 13.73 -4.41 5.68
N PHE A 18 14.34 -4.70 4.52
CA PHE A 18 13.61 -5.27 3.39
C PHE A 18 13.01 -6.63 3.72
N ARG A 19 13.75 -7.50 4.42
CA ARG A 19 13.24 -8.80 4.86
C ARG A 19 12.10 -8.64 5.85
N THR A 20 12.29 -7.82 6.89
CA THR A 20 11.25 -7.56 7.90
C THR A 20 10.00 -6.94 7.27
N LEU A 21 10.16 -5.98 6.37
CA LEU A 21 9.05 -5.35 5.66
C LEU A 21 8.30 -6.39 4.82
N ASN A 22 8.99 -7.21 4.03
CA ASN A 22 8.31 -8.25 3.24
C ASN A 22 7.57 -9.26 4.11
N GLU A 23 8.19 -9.70 5.20
CA GLU A 23 7.58 -10.69 6.10
C GLU A 23 6.33 -10.12 6.77
N VAL A 24 6.41 -8.88 7.27
CA VAL A 24 5.24 -8.16 7.82
C VAL A 24 4.18 -7.90 6.74
N LEU A 25 4.56 -7.48 5.54
CA LEU A 25 3.62 -7.22 4.44
C LEU A 25 2.88 -8.50 4.01
N ILE A 26 3.57 -9.63 3.95
CA ILE A 26 2.97 -10.90 3.52
C ILE A 26 2.13 -11.50 4.66
N GLU A 27 2.69 -11.65 5.85
CA GLU A 27 2.00 -12.33 6.95
C GLU A 27 0.91 -11.46 7.56
N PHE A 28 1.26 -10.25 7.99
CA PHE A 28 0.31 -9.40 8.68
C PHE A 28 -0.66 -8.73 7.70
N LEU A 29 -0.13 -8.13 6.63
CA LEU A 29 -0.95 -7.37 5.70
C LEU A 29 -1.78 -8.30 4.81
N CYS A 30 -1.20 -9.29 4.14
CA CYS A 30 -1.95 -10.14 3.21
C CYS A 30 -2.71 -11.27 3.93
N LYS A 31 -2.04 -12.11 4.72
CA LYS A 31 -2.75 -13.22 5.39
C LYS A 31 -3.72 -12.72 6.46
N GLY A 32 -3.32 -11.72 7.25
CA GLY A 32 -4.17 -11.12 8.28
C GLY A 32 -5.48 -10.55 7.72
N THR A 33 -5.41 -9.63 6.74
CA THR A 33 -6.64 -9.06 6.14
C THR A 33 -7.42 -10.09 5.34
N GLY A 34 -6.74 -10.95 4.58
CA GLY A 34 -7.36 -12.02 3.83
C GLY A 34 -8.17 -12.96 4.72
N TYR A 35 -7.63 -13.33 5.89
CA TYR A 35 -8.33 -14.17 6.86
C TYR A 35 -9.57 -13.46 7.40
N LEU A 36 -9.43 -12.18 7.80
CA LEU A 36 -10.55 -11.38 8.29
C LEU A 36 -11.68 -11.26 7.26
N ILE A 37 -11.33 -11.09 5.98
CA ILE A 37 -12.31 -11.00 4.89
C ILE A 37 -12.93 -12.37 4.59
N CYS A 38 -12.14 -13.45 4.55
CA CYS A 38 -12.64 -14.78 4.22
C CYS A 38 -13.49 -15.43 5.33
N LYS A 39 -13.18 -15.14 6.60
CA LYS A 39 -13.84 -15.72 7.78
C LYS A 39 -15.38 -15.62 7.80
N PRO A 40 -16.02 -14.48 7.46
CA PRO A 40 -17.49 -14.41 7.41
C PRO A 40 -18.11 -15.27 6.30
N PHE A 41 -17.40 -15.55 5.21
CA PHE A 41 -17.93 -16.33 4.08
C PHE A 41 -17.72 -17.83 4.24
N LYS A 42 -16.72 -18.25 5.02
CA LYS A 42 -16.40 -19.66 5.25
C LYS A 42 -16.02 -19.87 6.72
N SER A 43 -16.73 -20.78 7.39
CA SER A 43 -16.51 -21.07 8.81
C SER A 43 -15.15 -21.73 9.08
N ASN A 44 -14.68 -22.59 8.16
CA ASN A 44 -13.39 -23.26 8.27
C ASN A 44 -12.41 -22.73 7.20
N VAL A 45 -11.76 -21.61 7.53
CA VAL A 45 -10.75 -20.96 6.69
C VAL A 45 -9.38 -21.32 7.23
N ASP A 46 -8.57 -21.90 6.37
CA ASP A 46 -7.14 -22.11 6.63
C ASP A 46 -6.40 -20.77 6.52
N PRO A 47 -5.82 -20.23 7.61
CA PRO A 47 -5.10 -18.96 7.60
C PRO A 47 -3.85 -18.97 6.71
N ASP A 48 -3.25 -20.13 6.46
CA ASP A 48 -2.11 -20.29 5.56
C ASP A 48 -2.51 -20.71 4.14
N GLY A 49 -3.82 -20.85 3.90
CA GLY A 49 -4.35 -21.25 2.61
C GLY A 49 -4.09 -20.19 1.53
N PHE A 50 -3.84 -20.65 0.30
CA PHE A 50 -3.62 -19.79 -0.87
C PHE A 50 -4.77 -18.79 -1.11
N SER A 51 -6.01 -19.18 -0.78
CA SER A 51 -7.20 -18.31 -0.91
C SER A 51 -7.14 -17.09 0.01
N VAL A 52 -6.68 -17.26 1.26
CA VAL A 52 -6.54 -16.15 2.22
C VAL A 52 -5.52 -15.14 1.72
N PHE A 53 -4.34 -15.63 1.34
CA PHE A 53 -3.30 -14.78 0.78
C PHE A 53 -3.79 -14.01 -0.46
N SER A 54 -4.45 -14.69 -1.39
CA SER A 54 -4.96 -14.09 -2.64
C SER A 54 -5.99 -12.99 -2.38
N VAL A 55 -6.93 -13.22 -1.46
CA VAL A 55 -7.97 -12.22 -1.11
C VAL A 55 -7.35 -11.01 -0.44
N GLY A 56 -6.42 -11.21 0.51
CA GLY A 56 -5.74 -10.11 1.18
C GLY A 56 -4.87 -9.29 0.22
N PHE A 57 -4.13 -9.95 -0.67
CA PHE A 57 -3.33 -9.28 -1.69
C PHE A 57 -4.20 -8.43 -2.63
N LEU A 58 -5.31 -8.98 -3.13
CA LEU A 58 -6.25 -8.25 -3.99
C LEU A 58 -6.88 -7.07 -3.25
N PHE A 59 -7.24 -7.24 -1.98
CA PHE A 59 -7.76 -6.15 -1.16
C PHE A 59 -6.77 -4.98 -1.10
N TRP A 60 -5.49 -5.24 -0.81
CA TRP A 60 -4.48 -4.18 -0.72
C TRP A 60 -4.16 -3.55 -2.08
N LEU A 61 -4.14 -4.33 -3.15
CA LEU A 61 -4.01 -3.80 -4.51
C LEU A 61 -5.13 -2.82 -4.83
N CYS A 62 -6.38 -3.22 -4.55
CA CYS A 62 -7.55 -2.34 -4.72
C CYS A 62 -7.48 -1.11 -3.81
N ALA A 63 -7.06 -1.27 -2.56
CA ALA A 63 -6.94 -0.16 -1.61
C ALA A 63 -5.93 0.89 -2.09
N VAL A 64 -4.80 0.48 -2.66
CA VAL A 64 -3.80 1.40 -3.24
C VAL A 64 -4.38 2.15 -4.44
N ILE A 65 -5.03 1.45 -5.37
CA ILE A 65 -5.66 2.06 -6.55
C ILE A 65 -6.73 3.08 -6.11
N LEU A 66 -7.60 2.69 -5.18
CA LEU A 66 -8.61 3.58 -4.62
C LEU A 66 -7.98 4.79 -3.91
N GLY A 67 -6.88 4.59 -3.20
CA GLY A 67 -6.12 5.66 -2.55
C GLY A 67 -5.64 6.73 -3.53
N PHE A 68 -5.14 6.33 -4.70
CA PHE A 68 -4.74 7.28 -5.76
C PHE A 68 -5.93 8.09 -6.27
N HIS A 69 -7.05 7.45 -6.57
CA HIS A 69 -8.25 8.15 -7.02
C HIS A 69 -8.83 9.10 -5.97
N VAL A 70 -8.85 8.68 -4.70
CA VAL A 70 -9.29 9.54 -3.59
C VAL A 70 -8.36 10.74 -3.44
N TYR A 71 -7.04 10.55 -3.58
CA TYR A 71 -6.07 11.63 -3.52
C TYR A 71 -6.28 12.64 -4.66
N GLU A 72 -6.47 12.17 -5.90
CA GLU A 72 -6.79 13.02 -7.04
C GLU A 72 -8.09 13.80 -6.81
N PHE A 73 -9.13 13.12 -6.33
CA PHE A 73 -10.41 13.75 -6.02
C PHE A 73 -10.24 14.88 -4.99
N ILE A 74 -9.48 14.65 -3.91
CA ILE A 74 -9.21 15.68 -2.89
C ILE A 74 -8.44 16.87 -3.47
N GLN A 75 -7.50 16.64 -4.39
CA GLN A 75 -6.76 17.72 -5.05
C GLN A 75 -7.68 18.59 -5.92
N ILE A 76 -8.58 17.96 -6.66
CA ILE A 76 -9.57 18.66 -7.50
C ILE A 76 -10.52 19.49 -6.62
N ASP A 77 -11.07 18.88 -5.57
CA ASP A 77 -12.01 19.52 -4.65
C ASP A 77 -11.41 20.77 -4.00
N LYS A 78 -10.18 20.65 -3.47
CA LYS A 78 -9.44 21.79 -2.91
C LYS A 78 -9.21 22.93 -3.89
N CYS A 79 -8.95 22.61 -5.16
CA CYS A 79 -8.74 23.61 -6.21
C CYS A 79 -10.05 24.38 -6.49
N LEU A 80 -11.16 23.67 -6.61
CA LEU A 80 -12.47 24.25 -6.91
C LEU A 80 -13.00 25.09 -5.73
N ASP A 81 -12.81 24.62 -4.49
CA ASP A 81 -13.21 25.34 -3.27
C ASP A 81 -12.41 26.64 -3.07
N ALA A 82 -11.16 26.69 -3.54
CA ALA A 82 -10.35 27.90 -3.53
C ALA A 82 -10.78 28.94 -4.59
N GLY A 83 -11.75 28.59 -5.45
CA GLY A 83 -12.21 29.44 -6.56
C GLY A 83 -11.37 29.33 -7.83
N GLY A 84 -10.43 28.38 -7.89
CA GLY A 84 -9.64 28.10 -9.09
C GLY A 84 -10.40 27.25 -10.11
N SER A 85 -9.72 26.91 -11.21
CA SER A 85 -10.22 26.00 -12.25
C SER A 85 -9.26 24.84 -12.43
N PHE A 86 -9.72 23.60 -12.30
CA PHE A 86 -8.86 22.43 -12.47
C PHE A 86 -8.71 22.03 -13.93
N ASP A 87 -7.47 21.99 -14.42
CA ASP A 87 -7.12 21.50 -15.75
C ASP A 87 -6.84 19.99 -15.72
N TYR A 88 -7.85 19.22 -16.12
CA TYR A 88 -7.80 17.75 -16.21
C TYR A 88 -6.80 17.23 -17.25
N SER A 89 -6.39 18.05 -18.22
CA SER A 89 -5.42 17.61 -19.24
C SER A 89 -4.00 17.59 -18.70
N ASN A 90 -3.69 18.55 -17.82
CA ASN A 90 -2.37 18.73 -17.23
C ASN A 90 -2.32 18.36 -15.74
N ASN A 91 -3.42 17.85 -15.17
CA ASN A 91 -3.58 17.50 -13.75
C ASN A 91 -3.07 18.60 -12.80
N ARG A 92 -3.50 19.84 -13.04
CA ARG A 92 -3.07 21.02 -12.27
C ARG A 92 -4.22 21.97 -11.98
N CYS A 93 -4.15 22.64 -10.85
CA CYS A 93 -5.01 23.77 -10.56
C CYS A 93 -4.52 25.00 -11.33
N ILE A 94 -5.44 25.72 -11.98
CA ILE A 94 -5.21 27.03 -12.58
C ILE A 94 -5.85 28.05 -11.65
N GLU A 95 -5.03 28.96 -11.13
CA GLU A 95 -5.45 30.11 -10.32
C GLU A 95 -6.05 31.23 -11.19
#